data_AF-A0A2A5KII4-F1
#
_entry.id   AF-A0A2A5KII4-F1
#
_cell.length_a   1.000
_cell.length_b   1.000
_cell.length_c   1.000
_cell.angle_alpha   90.00
_cell.angle_beta   90.00
_cell.angle_gamma   90.00
#
_symmetry.space_group_name_H-M   'P 1'
#
loop_
_entity.id
_entity.type
_entity.pdbx_description
1 polymer ?
#
loop_
_entity_poly.entity_id
_entity_poly.type
_entity_poly.pdbx_seq_one_letter_code
_entity_poly.pdbx_strand_id
1 'polypeptide(L)'
;MPRNPSTGVYSKPAGTTPSVGQVIDPAPWNALTTDLGNEITNSLPRDGSAPMGSPLKLASGTVSAPGLGFSSTPQTGLYLKGGGLLGFTQNGVDIVFNKASVY
;
A
#
# COMPACT_ATOMS: atom_id res chain seq x y z
N MET A 1 -4.35 4.71 -16.80
CA MET A 1 -3.73 3.40 -17.13
C MET A 1 -4.56 2.32 -16.47
N PRO A 2 -4.90 1.21 -17.14
CA PRO A 2 -5.47 0.08 -16.44
C PRO A 2 -4.34 -0.53 -15.60
N ARG A 3 -4.13 0.00 -14.39
CA ARG A 3 -3.60 -0.84 -13.33
C ARG A 3 -4.55 -2.00 -13.22
N ASN A 4 -4.01 -3.19 -13.11
CA ASN A 4 -4.83 -4.28 -12.62
C ASN A 4 -5.39 -3.82 -11.25
N PRO A 5 -6.72 -3.65 -11.10
CA PRO A 5 -7.31 -3.11 -9.88
C PRO A 5 -7.05 -4.00 -8.66
N SER A 6 -6.63 -5.24 -8.89
CA SER A 6 -6.32 -6.24 -7.86
C SER A 6 -4.83 -6.37 -7.53
N THR A 7 -3.91 -5.86 -8.37
CA THR A 7 -2.45 -6.00 -8.14
C THR A 7 -1.69 -4.68 -8.12
N GLY A 8 -2.29 -3.58 -8.59
CA GLY A 8 -1.63 -2.28 -8.69
C GLY A 8 -0.48 -2.23 -9.71
N VAL A 9 -0.20 -3.35 -10.40
CA VAL A 9 0.85 -3.43 -11.43
C VAL A 9 0.39 -2.69 -12.67
N TYR A 10 1.25 -1.81 -13.17
CA TYR A 10 1.09 -1.19 -14.48
C TYR A 10 1.49 -2.18 -15.58
N SER A 11 0.63 -2.36 -16.57
CA SER A 11 0.97 -2.95 -17.87
C SER A 11 0.82 -1.91 -18.97
N LYS A 12 1.83 -1.83 -19.83
CA LYS A 12 1.80 -0.91 -20.96
C LYS A 12 0.69 -1.33 -21.94
N PRO A 13 -0.21 -0.41 -22.34
CA PRO A 13 -1.21 -0.72 -23.35
C PRO A 13 -0.54 -1.15 -24.67
N ALA A 14 -1.06 -2.21 -25.28
CA ALA A 14 -0.55 -2.71 -26.55
C ALA A 14 -0.57 -1.61 -27.64
N GLY A 15 0.42 -1.62 -28.53
CA GLY A 15 0.51 -0.64 -29.63
C GLY A 15 1.01 0.76 -29.24
N THR A 16 1.32 1.02 -27.96
CA THR A 16 1.82 2.33 -27.50
C THR A 16 3.36 2.42 -27.48
N THR A 17 4.06 1.53 -28.19
CA THR A 17 5.52 1.55 -28.27
C THR A 17 5.98 2.36 -29.48
N PRO A 18 6.59 3.54 -29.27
CA PRO A 18 7.21 4.28 -30.36
C PRO A 18 8.29 3.43 -31.01
N SER A 19 8.33 3.47 -32.34
CA SER A 19 9.41 2.88 -33.12
C SER A 19 10.33 3.98 -33.61
N VAL A 20 11.65 3.69 -33.66
CA VAL A 20 12.65 4.64 -34.16
C VAL A 20 12.30 5.05 -35.60
N GLY A 21 12.37 6.36 -35.87
CA GLY A 21 12.13 6.90 -37.21
C GLY A 21 10.65 6.99 -37.62
N GLN A 22 9.70 6.70 -36.71
CA GLN A 22 8.27 6.89 -36.95
C GLN A 22 7.74 8.10 -36.17
N VAL A 23 6.77 8.82 -36.75
CA VAL A 23 6.04 9.88 -36.05
C VAL A 23 5.17 9.23 -34.97
N ILE A 24 5.21 9.78 -33.76
CA ILE A 24 4.39 9.30 -32.65
C ILE A 24 2.95 9.77 -32.86
N ASP A 25 1.99 8.86 -32.75
CA ASP A 25 0.57 9.21 -32.73
C ASP A 25 0.26 10.02 -31.44
N PRO A 26 -0.23 11.27 -31.55
CA PRO A 26 -0.51 12.11 -30.40
C PRO A 26 -1.63 11.55 -29.51
N ALA A 27 -2.57 10.76 -30.03
CA ALA A 27 -3.68 10.22 -29.25
C ALA A 27 -3.21 9.28 -28.11
N PRO A 28 -2.49 8.17 -28.37
CA PRO A 28 -1.97 7.30 -27.32
C PRO A 28 -0.94 8.01 -26.42
N TRP A 29 -0.21 8.99 -26.94
CA TRP A 29 0.75 9.78 -26.15
C TRP A 29 0.08 10.71 -25.12
N ASN A 30 -0.96 11.44 -25.53
CA ASN A 30 -1.69 12.33 -24.64
C ASN A 30 -2.46 11.55 -23.57
N ALA A 31 -2.98 10.36 -23.93
CA ALA A 31 -3.60 9.44 -22.98
C ALA A 31 -2.61 8.98 -21.90
N LEU A 32 -1.39 8.56 -22.31
CA LEU A 32 -0.32 8.19 -21.40
C LEU A 32 0.04 9.34 -20.43
N THR A 33 0.17 10.55 -20.96
CA THR A 33 0.60 11.73 -20.18
C THR A 33 -0.46 12.13 -19.15
N THR A 34 -1.74 12.14 -19.54
CA THR A 34 -2.86 12.40 -18.63
C THR A 34 -2.92 11.34 -17.52
N ASP A 35 -2.75 10.08 -17.90
CA ASP A 35 -2.77 8.96 -16.96
C ASP A 35 -1.65 9.04 -15.92
N LEU A 36 -0.43 9.43 -16.33
CA LEU A 36 0.70 9.63 -15.42
C LEU A 36 0.42 10.75 -14.42
N GLY A 37 -0.17 11.86 -14.88
CA GLY A 37 -0.58 12.95 -14.00
C GLY A 37 -1.58 12.51 -12.94
N ASN A 38 -2.60 11.75 -13.34
CA ASN A 38 -3.58 11.18 -12.42
C ASN A 38 -2.93 10.23 -11.42
N GLU A 39 -1.97 9.41 -11.86
CA GLU A 39 -1.33 8.48 -10.95
C GLU A 39 -0.49 9.17 -9.88
N ILE A 40 0.35 10.13 -10.29
CA ILE A 40 1.18 10.87 -9.36
C ILE A 40 0.29 11.59 -8.35
N THR A 41 -0.80 12.19 -8.81
CA THR A 41 -1.78 12.89 -7.97
C THR A 41 -2.48 11.96 -6.98
N ASN A 42 -2.85 10.75 -7.41
CA ASN A 42 -3.56 9.78 -6.57
C ASN A 42 -2.63 8.92 -5.70
N SER A 43 -1.31 9.04 -5.87
CA SER A 43 -0.34 8.29 -5.08
C SER A 43 -0.20 8.86 -3.66
N LEU A 44 -0.06 7.98 -2.67
CA LEU A 44 0.24 8.39 -1.30
C LEU A 44 1.76 8.68 -1.19
N PRO A 45 2.16 9.91 -0.83
CA PRO A 45 3.57 10.24 -0.74
C PRO A 45 4.20 9.66 0.53
N ARG A 46 5.39 9.07 0.39
CA ARG A 46 6.09 8.36 1.49
C ARG A 46 6.82 9.28 2.45
N ASP A 47 7.01 10.54 2.07
CA ASP A 47 7.58 11.58 2.93
C ASP A 47 6.54 12.16 3.91
N GLY A 48 5.29 11.71 3.83
CA GLY A 48 4.20 12.17 4.70
C GLY A 48 3.62 13.53 4.31
N SER A 49 3.93 14.04 3.11
CA SER A 49 3.45 15.35 2.64
C SER A 49 1.93 15.43 2.40
N ALA A 50 1.24 14.29 2.24
CA ALA A 50 -0.22 14.22 2.11
C ALA A 50 -0.82 13.08 2.96
N PRO A 51 -2.01 13.29 3.56
CA PRO A 51 -2.67 12.27 4.36
C PRO A 51 -3.39 11.23 3.49
N MET A 52 -3.63 10.05 4.06
CA MET A 52 -4.51 9.06 3.46
C MET A 52 -5.98 9.43 3.72
N GLY A 53 -6.77 9.63 2.66
CA GLY A 53 -8.18 10.04 2.76
C GLY A 53 -9.17 8.95 3.19
N SER A 54 -8.72 7.71 3.43
CA SER A 54 -9.54 6.58 3.85
C SER A 54 -8.85 5.78 4.96
N PRO A 55 -9.58 5.01 5.80
CA PRO A 55 -8.96 4.26 6.90
C PRO A 55 -7.93 3.22 6.42
N LEU A 56 -6.86 3.04 7.22
CA LEU A 56 -5.84 2.02 6.97
C LEU A 56 -6.39 0.66 7.37
N LYS A 57 -6.66 -0.21 6.40
CA LYS A 57 -7.06 -1.59 6.66
C LYS A 57 -5.83 -2.49 6.63
N LEU A 58 -5.53 -3.10 7.77
CA LEU A 58 -4.42 -4.05 7.92
C LEU A 58 -4.92 -5.48 7.69
N ALA A 59 -4.03 -6.38 7.26
CA ALA A 59 -4.29 -7.81 7.35
C ALA A 59 -4.43 -8.21 8.83
N SER A 60 -5.23 -9.25 9.13
CA SER A 60 -5.44 -9.68 10.52
C SER A 60 -4.13 -10.03 11.23
N GLY A 61 -3.21 -10.72 10.55
CA GLY A 61 -1.94 -11.15 11.15
C GLY A 61 -2.11 -12.14 12.30
N THR A 62 -0.98 -12.50 12.91
CA THR A 62 -0.88 -13.36 14.10
C THR A 62 0.15 -12.78 15.05
N VAL A 63 0.27 -13.37 16.25
CA VAL A 63 1.30 -12.99 17.22
C VAL A 63 2.73 -13.14 16.65
N SER A 64 2.97 -14.12 15.78
CA SER A 64 4.28 -14.36 15.16
C SER A 64 4.46 -13.65 13.81
N ALA A 65 3.38 -13.11 13.23
CA ALA A 65 3.36 -12.41 11.95
C ALA A 65 2.30 -11.29 11.97
N PRO A 66 2.58 -10.14 12.62
CA PRO A 66 1.63 -9.05 12.76
C PRO A 66 1.23 -8.43 11.41
N GLY A 67 0.01 -7.89 11.34
CA GLY A 67 -0.50 -7.20 10.15
C GLY A 67 0.14 -5.84 9.89
N LEU A 68 0.60 -5.18 10.95
CA LEU A 68 1.50 -4.02 10.89
C LEU A 68 2.78 -4.39 11.66
N GLY A 69 3.94 -4.40 11.01
CA GLY A 69 5.19 -4.79 11.64
C GLY A 69 6.40 -4.02 11.11
N PHE A 70 7.53 -4.16 11.80
CA PHE A 70 8.78 -3.52 11.42
C PHE A 70 9.63 -4.45 10.56
N SER A 71 10.16 -3.99 9.43
CA SER A 71 10.97 -4.84 8.54
C SER A 71 12.24 -5.39 9.21
N SER A 72 12.86 -4.63 10.12
CA SER A 72 14.04 -5.05 10.89
C SER A 72 13.69 -6.00 12.05
N THR A 73 12.43 -6.08 12.44
CA THR A 73 11.95 -6.96 13.52
C THR A 73 10.55 -7.46 13.17
N PRO A 74 10.43 -8.42 12.22
CA PRO A 74 9.15 -8.78 11.60
C PRO A 74 8.10 -9.33 12.57
N GLN A 75 8.54 -9.79 13.75
CA GLN A 75 7.69 -10.34 14.79
C GLN A 75 7.25 -9.30 15.84
N THR A 76 7.53 -8.01 15.60
CA THR A 76 7.10 -6.91 16.48
C THR A 76 6.09 -6.04 15.73
N GLY A 77 4.94 -5.75 16.33
CA GLY A 77 3.87 -5.04 15.64
C GLY A 77 2.47 -5.17 16.23
N LEU A 78 1.45 -4.89 15.39
CA LEU A 78 0.02 -5.00 15.71
C LEU A 78 -0.63 -6.13 14.91
N TYR A 79 -1.52 -6.87 15.56
CA TYR A 79 -2.34 -7.91 14.93
C TYR A 79 -3.77 -7.89 15.48
N LEU A 80 -4.71 -8.47 14.73
CA LEU A 80 -6.08 -8.67 15.16
C LEU A 80 -6.16 -9.97 15.96
N LYS A 81 -6.38 -9.84 17.27
CA LYS A 81 -6.67 -10.96 18.16
C LYS A 81 -8.13 -11.38 17.98
N GLY A 82 -8.43 -12.66 18.25
CA GLY A 82 -9.78 -13.20 18.12
C GLY A 82 -10.82 -12.37 18.89
N GLY A 83 -12.05 -12.30 18.36
CA GLY A 83 -13.14 -11.55 18.99
C GLY A 83 -13.09 -10.03 18.81
N GLY A 84 -12.33 -9.52 17.82
CA GLY A 84 -12.23 -8.09 17.55
C GLY A 84 -11.29 -7.32 18.48
N LEU A 85 -10.45 -8.04 19.23
CA LEU A 85 -9.49 -7.46 20.14
C LEU A 85 -8.22 -7.02 19.40
N LEU A 86 -7.67 -5.87 19.76
CA LEU A 86 -6.35 -5.44 19.28
C LEU A 86 -5.25 -6.19 20.05
N GLY A 87 -4.30 -6.78 19.34
CA GLY A 87 -3.12 -7.44 19.91
C GLY A 87 -1.84 -6.71 19.55
N PHE A 88 -0.90 -6.69 20.50
CA PHE A 88 0.46 -6.19 20.31
C PHE A 88 1.41 -7.38 20.43
N THR A 89 2.41 -7.45 19.58
CA THR A 89 3.45 -8.48 19.67
C THR A 89 4.82 -7.83 19.73
N GLN A 90 5.68 -8.39 20.58
CA GLN A 90 7.09 -8.03 20.65
C GLN A 90 7.91 -9.30 20.53
N ASN A 91 8.72 -9.38 19.47
CA ASN A 91 9.55 -10.55 19.18
C ASN A 91 8.75 -11.88 19.19
N GLY A 92 7.52 -11.87 18.69
CA GLY A 92 6.66 -13.05 18.58
C GLY A 92 5.88 -13.41 19.85
N VAL A 93 5.89 -12.53 20.86
CA VAL A 93 5.20 -12.74 22.14
C VAL A 93 4.10 -11.71 22.30
N ASP A 94 2.90 -12.17 22.68
CA ASP A 94 1.72 -11.31 22.95
C ASP A 94 2.01 -10.39 24.14
N ILE A 95 1.77 -9.10 23.95
CA ILE A 95 1.89 -8.08 25.00
C ILE A 95 0.48 -7.70 25.45
N VAL A 96 0.19 -7.97 26.71
CA VAL A 96 -1.08 -7.62 27.34
C VAL A 96 -0.87 -6.44 28.28
N PHE A 97 -1.63 -5.36 28.04
CA PHE A 97 -1.67 -4.23 28.96
C PHE A 97 -2.70 -4.50 30.05
N ASN A 98 -2.33 -4.28 31.31
CA ASN A 98 -3.31 -4.25 32.39
C ASN A 98 -4.21 -3.02 32.18
N LYS A 99 -5.51 -3.15 32.47
CA LYS A 99 -6.47 -2.04 32.41
C LYS A 99 -6.03 -0.83 33.25
N ALA A 100 -5.33 -1.05 34.37
CA ALA A 100 -4.77 0.03 35.19
C ALA A 100 -3.60 0.79 34.54
N SER A 101 -3.07 0.30 33.41
CA SER A 101 -1.94 0.87 32.67
C SER A 101 -2.36 1.63 31.41
N VAL A 102 -3.66 1.66 31.09
CA VAL A 102 -4.22 2.40 29.96
C VAL A 102 -5.24 3.37 30.55
N TYR A 103 -4.88 4.65 30.55
CA TYR A 103 -5.65 5.72 31.19
C TYR A 103 -6.99 5.97 30.49
#